data_AF-X6FV83-F1
#
_entry.id   AF-X6FV83-F1
#
_cell.length_a   1.000
_cell.length_b   1.000
_cell.length_c   1.000
_cell.angle_alpha   90.00
_cell.angle_beta   90.00
_cell.angle_gamma   90.00
#
_symmetry.space_group_name_H-M   'P 1'
#
loop_
_entity.id
_entity.type
_entity.pdbx_description
1 polymer ?
#
loop_
_entity_poly.entity_id
_entity_poly.type
_entity_poly.pdbx_seq_one_letter_code
_entity_poly.pdbx_strand_id
1 'polypeptide(L)'
;MDVAASVIGIRVARRKLLSFGISSFFLGIAGALWAFGYLGTSDAHAFNLDKSFQILFIVIIGGVATIFGNFLGAAFIVLTPILLDPLSLIIDLSFLGDQGALANLQHIIFGTIIIVLLIKEPDGLSGLRRRGVEALRSRARSPN
;
A
#
# COMPACT_ATOMS: atom_id res chain seq x y z
N MET A 1 3.59 -11.96 24.31
CA MET A 1 3.56 -10.49 24.50
C MET A 1 2.34 -10.04 25.31
N ASP A 2 1.13 -10.48 24.99
CA ASP A 2 -0.09 -10.09 25.75
C ASP A 2 -0.06 -10.52 27.23
N VAL A 3 0.46 -11.71 27.52
CA VAL A 3 0.60 -12.24 28.89
C VAL A 3 1.52 -11.36 29.75
N ALA A 4 2.63 -10.88 29.18
CA ALA A 4 3.54 -9.98 29.89
C ALA A 4 2.88 -8.62 30.16
N ALA A 5 2.11 -8.10 29.21
CA ALA A 5 1.37 -6.85 29.38
C ALA A 5 0.26 -6.98 30.44
N SER A 6 -0.44 -8.12 30.51
CA SER A 6 -1.45 -8.34 31.56
C SER A 6 -0.82 -8.45 32.96
N VAL A 7 0.40 -9.00 33.08
CA VAL A 7 1.11 -9.11 34.37
C VAL A 7 1.53 -7.74 34.92
N ILE A 8 1.88 -6.78 34.06
CA ILE A 8 2.16 -5.38 34.46
C ILE A 8 0.90 -4.52 34.61
N GLY A 9 -0.28 -5.13 34.73
CA GLY A 9 -1.56 -4.44 35.00
C GLY A 9 -2.19 -3.76 33.78
N ILE A 10 -1.70 -4.00 32.56
CA ILE A 10 -2.30 -3.43 31.35
C ILE A 10 -3.51 -4.25 30.91
N ARG A 11 -4.66 -3.59 30.80
CA ARG A 11 -5.87 -4.17 30.19
C ARG A 11 -5.71 -4.28 28.66
N VAL A 12 -5.03 -5.33 28.21
CA VAL A 12 -4.71 -5.58 26.79
C VAL A 12 -5.95 -5.55 25.91
N ALA A 13 -7.04 -6.21 26.33
CA ALA A 13 -8.30 -6.27 25.58
C ALA A 13 -8.84 -4.87 25.26
N ARG A 14 -8.91 -3.97 26.27
CA ARG A 14 -9.39 -2.60 26.08
C ARG A 14 -8.51 -1.80 25.11
N ARG A 15 -7.18 -1.95 25.21
CA ARG A 15 -6.25 -1.23 24.32
C ARG A 15 -6.37 -1.69 22.88
N LYS A 16 -6.46 -3.01 22.64
CA LYS A 16 -6.69 -3.57 21.31
C LYS A 16 -8.03 -3.13 20.72
N LEU A 17 -9.10 -3.19 21.52
CA LEU A 17 -10.43 -2.75 21.09
C LEU A 17 -10.45 -1.27 20.69
N LEU A 18 -9.79 -0.40 21.48
CA LEU A 18 -9.68 1.03 21.16
C LEU A 18 -8.89 1.25 19.87
N SER A 19 -7.75 0.57 19.69
CA SER A 19 -6.97 0.70 18.45
C SER A 19 -7.73 0.21 17.21
N PHE A 20 -8.50 -0.86 17.35
CA PHE A 20 -9.35 -1.38 16.29
C PHE A 20 -10.52 -0.42 16.00
N GLY A 21 -11.20 0.07 17.04
CA GLY A 21 -12.32 1.01 16.88
C GLY A 21 -11.92 2.32 16.20
N ILE A 22 -10.78 2.90 16.60
CA ILE A 22 -10.25 4.11 15.95
C ILE A 22 -9.91 3.83 14.48
N SER A 23 -9.27 2.70 14.19
CA SER A 23 -8.90 2.34 12.81
C SER A 23 -10.14 2.12 11.93
N SER A 24 -11.11 1.35 12.41
CA SER A 24 -12.36 1.06 11.70
C SER A 24 -13.21 2.30 11.48
N PHE A 25 -13.16 3.28 12.39
CA PHE A 25 -13.83 4.57 12.20
C PHE A 25 -13.29 5.34 10.99
N PHE A 26 -11.97 5.47 10.87
CA PHE A 26 -11.36 6.13 9.70
C PHE A 26 -11.58 5.36 8.41
N LEU A 27 -11.47 4.02 8.44
CA LEU A 27 -11.78 3.18 7.27
C LEU A 27 -13.25 3.31 6.85
N GLY A 28 -14.18 3.38 7.80
CA GLY A 28 -15.61 3.56 7.53
C GLY A 28 -15.90 4.89 6.85
N ILE A 29 -15.29 5.99 7.32
CA ILE A 29 -15.41 7.31 6.68
C ILE A 29 -14.83 7.28 5.26
N ALA A 30 -13.64 6.68 5.08
CA ALA A 30 -13.02 6.56 3.76
C ALA A 30 -13.89 5.75 2.79
N GLY A 31 -14.47 4.63 3.24
CA GLY A 31 -15.37 3.80 2.44
C GLY A 31 -16.66 4.53 2.06
N ALA A 32 -17.25 5.28 2.99
CA ALA A 32 -18.44 6.10 2.72
C ALA A 32 -18.14 7.22 1.71
N LEU A 33 -17.03 7.94 1.89
CA LEU A 33 -16.57 8.95 0.92
C LEU A 33 -16.31 8.35 -0.46
N TRP A 34 -15.75 7.14 -0.53
CA TRP A 34 -15.52 6.48 -1.80
C TRP A 34 -16.82 6.05 -2.49
N ALA A 35 -17.75 5.42 -1.75
CA ALA A 35 -19.03 4.98 -2.30
C ALA A 35 -19.91 6.15 -2.75
N PHE A 36 -20.08 7.17 -1.89
CA PHE A 36 -20.98 8.29 -2.18
C PHE A 36 -20.31 9.42 -2.95
N GLY A 37 -19.04 9.69 -2.68
CA GLY A 37 -18.30 10.82 -3.26
C GLY A 37 -17.60 10.50 -4.58
N TYR A 38 -17.16 9.24 -4.80
CA TYR A 38 -16.45 8.86 -6.03
C TYR A 38 -17.35 8.08 -7.01
N LEU A 39 -18.07 7.06 -6.54
CA LEU A 39 -18.93 6.26 -7.42
C LEU A 39 -20.30 6.90 -7.67
N GLY A 40 -20.79 7.72 -6.73
CA GLY A 40 -22.12 8.34 -6.81
C GLY A 40 -23.30 7.35 -6.70
N THR A 41 -23.03 6.05 -6.61
CA THR A 41 -24.02 4.99 -6.42
C THR A 41 -23.41 3.85 -5.60
N SER A 42 -24.22 3.21 -4.75
CA SER A 42 -23.82 2.04 -3.99
C SER A 42 -23.98 0.79 -4.84
N ASP A 43 -22.99 0.49 -5.68
CA ASP A 43 -22.91 -0.79 -6.38
C ASP A 43 -22.18 -1.83 -5.50
N ALA A 44 -22.78 -3.00 -5.31
CA ALA A 44 -22.18 -4.10 -4.56
C ALA A 44 -20.90 -4.63 -5.22
N HIS A 45 -20.79 -4.50 -6.56
CA HIS A 45 -19.59 -4.90 -7.30
C HIS A 45 -18.39 -3.99 -7.06
N ALA A 46 -18.61 -2.79 -6.50
CA ALA A 46 -17.54 -1.85 -6.19
C ALA A 46 -16.64 -2.35 -5.05
N PHE A 47 -17.17 -3.14 -4.12
CA PHE A 47 -16.44 -3.72 -2.99
C PHE A 47 -16.00 -5.16 -3.28
N ASN A 48 -15.25 -5.34 -4.36
CA ASN A 48 -14.75 -6.66 -4.78
C ASN A 48 -13.41 -7.02 -4.10
N LEU A 49 -12.97 -8.26 -4.32
CA LEU A 49 -11.67 -8.75 -3.83
C LEU A 49 -10.50 -7.93 -4.38
N ASP A 50 -10.60 -7.45 -5.62
CA ASP A 50 -9.53 -6.68 -6.25
C ASP A 50 -9.24 -5.39 -5.48
N LYS A 51 -10.28 -4.68 -5.00
CA LYS A 51 -10.10 -3.52 -4.11
C LYS A 51 -9.47 -3.89 -2.77
N SER A 52 -9.85 -5.03 -2.20
CA SER A 52 -9.28 -5.51 -0.95
C SER A 52 -7.79 -5.83 -1.09
N PHE A 53 -7.40 -6.50 -2.19
CA PHE A 53 -6.00 -6.77 -2.52
C PHE A 53 -5.24 -5.49 -2.84
N GLN A 54 -5.84 -4.54 -3.55
CA GLN A 54 -5.22 -3.25 -3.81
C GLN A 54 -4.83 -2.55 -2.50
N ILE A 55 -5.74 -2.46 -1.53
CA ILE A 55 -5.46 -1.86 -0.21
C ILE A 55 -4.39 -2.66 0.54
N LEU A 56 -4.45 -3.99 0.50
CA LEU A 56 -3.44 -4.85 1.10
C LEU A 56 -2.05 -4.59 0.50
N PHE A 57 -1.93 -4.48 -0.83
CA PHE A 57 -0.67 -4.21 -1.50
C PHE A 57 -0.12 -2.83 -1.15
N ILE A 58 -0.96 -1.81 -0.98
CA ILE A 58 -0.53 -0.48 -0.50
C ILE A 58 0.21 -0.62 0.85
N VAL A 59 -0.37 -1.38 1.79
CA VAL A 59 0.18 -1.58 3.13
C VAL A 59 1.46 -2.39 3.11
N ILE A 60 1.51 -3.47 2.32
CA ILE A 60 2.70 -4.33 2.23
C ILE A 60 3.86 -3.57 1.57
N ILE A 61 3.60 -2.88 0.45
CA ILE A 61 4.63 -2.11 -0.29
C ILE A 61 5.12 -0.91 0.54
N GLY A 62 4.20 -0.22 1.22
CA GLY A 62 4.54 0.90 2.09
C GLY A 62 5.31 0.48 3.34
N GLY A 63 5.05 -0.73 3.84
CA GLY A 63 5.64 -1.31 5.04
C GLY A 63 4.71 -1.19 6.25
N VAL A 64 4.45 -2.32 6.91
CA VAL A 64 3.51 -2.48 8.03
C VAL A 64 3.88 -1.68 9.29
N ALA A 65 5.13 -1.23 9.39
CA ALA A 65 5.69 -0.61 10.59
C ALA A 65 5.52 0.92 10.64
N THR A 66 5.20 1.60 9.52
CA THR A 66 5.20 3.08 9.48
C THR A 66 4.02 3.67 8.71
N ILE A 67 3.42 4.72 9.27
CA ILE A 67 2.30 5.46 8.64
C ILE A 67 2.78 6.17 7.36
N PHE A 68 3.99 6.75 7.38
CA PHE A 68 4.56 7.45 6.21
C PHE A 68 4.89 6.49 5.06
N GLY A 69 5.34 5.28 5.38
CA GLY A 69 5.57 4.23 4.39
C GLY A 69 4.29 3.91 3.62
N ASN A 70 3.15 3.82 4.31
CA ASN A 70 1.85 3.59 3.69
C ASN A 70 1.44 4.70 2.69
N PHE A 71 1.79 5.96 2.97
CA PHE A 71 1.56 7.07 2.04
C PHE A 71 2.39 6.91 0.75
N LEU A 72 3.64 6.47 0.88
CA LEU A 72 4.52 6.22 -0.25
C LEU A 72 4.10 4.98 -1.05
N GLY A 73 3.61 3.93 -0.38
CA GLY A 73 3.01 2.76 -1.02
C GLY A 73 1.74 3.12 -1.82
N ALA A 74 0.88 3.99 -1.26
CA ALA A 74 -0.30 4.49 -1.95
C ALA A 74 0.09 5.32 -3.19
N ALA A 75 1.06 6.23 -3.04
CA ALA A 75 1.58 7.01 -4.15
C ALA A 75 2.14 6.10 -5.26
N PHE A 76 2.93 5.08 -4.90
CA PHE A 76 3.49 4.13 -5.86
C PHE A 76 2.40 3.36 -6.62
N ILE A 77 1.41 2.81 -5.93
CA ILE A 77 0.31 2.06 -6.55
C ILE A 77 -0.54 2.95 -7.47
N VAL A 78 -0.72 4.23 -7.13
CA VAL A 78 -1.49 5.17 -7.96
C VAL A 78 -0.67 5.70 -9.15
N LEU A 79 0.61 6.00 -8.95
CA LEU A 79 1.49 6.55 -9.98
C LEU A 79 1.92 5.50 -11.01
N THR A 80 2.09 4.24 -10.61
CA THR A 80 2.54 3.18 -11.51
C THR A 80 1.64 3.01 -12.75
N PRO A 81 0.31 2.83 -12.64
CA PRO A 81 -0.56 2.74 -13.81
C PRO A 81 -0.53 4.03 -14.65
N ILE A 82 -0.53 5.22 -14.01
CA ILE A 82 -0.43 6.52 -14.71
C ILE A 82 0.85 6.64 -15.54
N LEU A 83 1.97 6.06 -15.07
CA LEU A 83 3.23 6.06 -15.81
C LEU A 83 3.25 4.99 -16.90
N LEU A 84 2.55 3.87 -16.71
CA LEU A 84 2.49 2.77 -17.66
C LEU A 84 1.51 3.02 -18.82
N ASP A 85 0.43 3.77 -18.60
CA ASP A 85 -0.60 4.05 -19.62
C ASP A 85 -0.05 4.77 -20.88
N PRO A 86 0.83 5.78 -20.78
CA PRO A 86 1.43 6.43 -21.96
C PRO A 86 2.51 5.55 -22.60
N LEU A 87 3.24 4.77 -21.80
CA LEU A 87 4.32 3.90 -22.27
C LEU A 87 3.78 2.73 -23.12
N SER A 88 2.62 2.17 -22.77
CA SER A 88 1.95 1.14 -23.56
C SER A 88 1.35 1.66 -24.87
N LEU A 89 1.15 2.97 -24.99
CA LEU A 89 0.69 3.64 -26.21
C LEU A 89 1.86 3.94 -27.18
N ILE A 90 3.06 4.22 -26.64
CA ILE A 90 4.27 4.55 -27.42
C ILE A 90 4.93 3.28 -27.96
N ILE A 91 4.92 2.20 -27.18
CA ILE A 91 5.32 0.87 -27.62
C ILE A 91 4.10 0.31 -28.33
N ASP A 92 4.07 0.34 -29.66
CA ASP A 92 2.92 -0.02 -30.49
C ASP A 92 2.51 -1.51 -30.31
N LEU A 93 1.85 -1.82 -29.19
CA LEU A 93 1.33 -3.14 -28.81
C LEU A 93 -0.03 -3.42 -29.46
N SER A 94 -0.45 -2.58 -30.40
CA SER A 94 -1.66 -2.69 -31.22
C SER A 94 -1.73 -4.00 -32.04
N PHE A 95 -0.61 -4.71 -32.19
CA PHE A 95 -0.53 -6.04 -32.82
C PHE A 95 -1.01 -7.19 -31.91
N LEU A 96 -1.09 -6.98 -30.60
CA LEU A 96 -1.65 -7.94 -29.64
C LEU A 96 -3.14 -7.63 -29.49
N GLY A 97 -3.92 -8.26 -30.35
CA GLY A 97 -5.35 -7.98 -30.55
C GLY A 97 -6.18 -7.87 -29.27
N ASP A 98 -7.20 -7.02 -29.39
CA ASP A 98 -8.33 -6.79 -28.50
C ASP A 98 -8.04 -5.98 -27.21
N GLN A 99 -8.88 -4.98 -26.94
CA GLN A 99 -8.72 -4.05 -25.81
C GLN A 99 -8.70 -4.76 -24.46
N GLY A 100 -9.35 -5.92 -24.36
CA GLY A 100 -9.33 -6.76 -23.16
C GLY A 100 -7.97 -7.41 -22.87
N ALA A 101 -7.17 -7.73 -23.89
CA ALA A 101 -5.85 -8.33 -23.70
C ALA A 101 -4.85 -7.31 -23.11
N LEU A 102 -4.92 -6.06 -23.56
CA LEU A 102 -4.08 -4.97 -23.08
C LEU A 102 -4.31 -4.67 -21.59
N ALA A 103 -5.58 -4.62 -21.17
CA ALA A 103 -5.93 -4.41 -19.76
C ALA A 103 -5.40 -5.55 -18.87
N ASN A 104 -5.53 -6.80 -19.31
CA ASN A 104 -4.99 -7.96 -18.58
C ASN A 104 -3.46 -7.95 -18.53
N LEU A 105 -2.79 -7.57 -19.62
CA LEU A 105 -1.33 -7.44 -19.67
C LEU A 105 -0.83 -6.37 -18.69
N GLN A 106 -1.52 -5.24 -18.59
CA GLN A 106 -1.21 -4.20 -17.61
C GLN A 106 -1.33 -4.70 -16.17
N HIS A 107 -2.36 -5.51 -15.84
CA HIS A 107 -2.49 -6.15 -14.53
C HIS A 107 -1.34 -7.12 -14.24
N ILE A 108 -0.91 -7.91 -15.24
CA ILE A 108 0.23 -8.83 -15.11
C ILE A 108 1.53 -8.05 -14.88
N ILE A 109 1.78 -6.99 -15.65
CA ILE A 109 2.97 -6.13 -15.50
C ILE A 109 2.96 -5.48 -14.11
N PHE A 110 1.82 -4.93 -13.69
CA PHE A 110 1.66 -4.32 -12.38
C PHE A 110 1.91 -5.33 -11.25
N GLY A 111 1.31 -6.52 -11.32
CA GLY A 111 1.55 -7.59 -10.36
C GLY A 111 3.01 -8.04 -10.32
N THR A 112 3.67 -8.12 -11.48
CA THR A 112 5.10 -8.46 -11.59
C THR A 112 5.97 -7.40 -10.92
N ILE A 113 5.69 -6.12 -11.14
CA ILE A 113 6.39 -5.01 -10.48
C ILE A 113 6.25 -5.12 -8.96
N ILE A 114 5.05 -5.41 -8.46
CA ILE A 114 4.81 -5.63 -7.03
C ILE A 114 5.66 -6.79 -6.51
N ILE A 115 5.64 -7.94 -7.17
CA ILE A 115 6.40 -9.12 -6.75
C ILE A 115 7.91 -8.81 -6.69
N VAL A 116 8.44 -8.16 -7.73
CA VAL A 116 9.86 -7.77 -7.77
C VAL A 116 10.20 -6.80 -6.64
N LEU A 117 9.33 -5.83 -6.35
CA LEU A 117 9.51 -4.89 -5.25
C LEU A 117 9.53 -5.62 -3.91
N LEU A 118 8.58 -6.53 -3.66
CA LEU A 118 8.53 -7.32 -2.44
C LEU A 118 9.77 -8.19 -2.24
N ILE A 119 10.34 -8.74 -3.32
CA ILE A 119 11.57 -9.53 -3.26
C ILE A 119 12.79 -8.65 -2.95
N LYS A 120 12.91 -7.49 -3.61
CA LYS A 120 14.07 -6.60 -3.43
C LYS A 120 14.03 -5.83 -2.11
N GLU A 121 12.84 -5.49 -1.62
CA GLU A 121 12.64 -4.55 -0.52
C GLU A 121 11.61 -5.08 0.50
N PRO A 122 11.91 -6.14 1.27
CA PRO A 122 10.96 -6.81 2.15
C PRO A 122 10.50 -5.96 3.35
N ASP A 123 11.25 -4.92 3.73
CA ASP A 123 10.84 -3.93 4.75
C ASP A 123 9.92 -2.83 4.17
N GLY A 124 9.59 -2.92 2.88
CA GLY A 124 8.90 -1.89 2.12
C GLY A 124 9.73 -0.62 1.93
N LEU A 125 9.11 0.37 1.28
CA LEU A 125 9.74 1.68 1.04
C LEU A 125 10.14 2.42 2.34
N SER A 126 9.54 2.06 3.47
CA SER A 126 9.90 2.61 4.78
C SER A 126 11.30 2.23 5.26
N GLY A 127 11.81 1.05 4.87
CA GLY A 127 13.14 0.56 5.21
C GLY A 127 14.26 1.36 4.53
N LEU A 128 14.02 1.83 3.30
CA LEU A 128 15.00 2.59 2.52
C LEU A 128 15.35 3.93 3.19
N ARG A 129 14.35 4.63 3.75
CA ARG A 129 14.57 5.86 4.50
C ARG A 129 15.30 5.61 5.83
N ARG A 130 14.97 4.52 6.54
CA ARG A 130 15.60 4.20 7.83
C ARG A 130 17.10 3.95 7.66
N ARG A 131 17.47 3.17 6.63
CA ARG A 131 18.86 2.98 6.22
C ARG A 131 19.53 4.26 5.72
N GLY A 132 18.81 5.12 4.97
CA GLY A 132 19.33 6.42 4.54
C GLY A 132 19.62 7.40 5.68
N VAL A 133 18.72 7.47 6.67
CA VAL A 133 18.89 8.30 7.88
C VAL A 133 20.00 7.76 8.77
N GLU A 134 20.14 6.44 8.86
CA GLU A 134 21.25 5.80 9.60
C GLU A 134 22.60 6.00 8.90
N ALA A 135 22.66 5.95 7.56
CA ALA A 135 23.87 6.25 6.79
C ALA A 135 24.28 7.74 6.87
N LEU A 136 23.32 8.66 6.96
CA LEU A 136 23.60 10.08 7.19
C LEU A 136 24.05 10.35 8.63
N ARG A 137 23.49 9.64 9.62
CA ARG A 137 23.91 9.74 11.02
C ARG A 137 25.29 9.14 11.29
N SER A 138 25.68 8.08 10.57
CA SER A 138 27.02 7.51 10.68
C SER A 138 28.10 8.43 10.08
N ARG A 139 27.80 9.14 8.99
CA ARG A 139 28.65 10.21 8.44
C ARG A 139 28.76 11.44 9.34
N ALA A 140 27.71 11.80 10.09
CA ALA A 140 27.74 12.93 11.02
C ALA A 140 28.47 12.64 12.35
N ARG A 141 28.82 11.37 12.62
CA ARG A 141 29.55 10.92 13.83
C ARG A 141 31.03 10.63 13.59
N SER A 142 31.60 11.09 12.48
CA SER A 142 33.05 11.19 12.31
C SER A 142 33.51 12.63 12.58
N PRO A 143 33.55 13.12 13.83
CA PRO A 143 34.48 14.18 14.18
C PRO A 143 35.89 13.55 14.24
N ASN A 144 36.86 14.29 13.71
CA ASN A 144 38.29 13.99 13.78
C ASN A 144 38.76 13.69 15.21
#